data_AF-A0A0C1XIJ4-F1
#
_entry.id   AF-A0A0C1XIJ4-F1
#
_cell.length_a   1.000
_cell.length_b   1.000
_cell.length_c   1.000
_cell.angle_alpha   90.00
_cell.angle_beta   90.00
_cell.angle_gamma   90.00
#
_symmetry.space_group_name_H-M   'P 1'
#
loop_
_entity.id
_entity.type
_entity.pdbx_description
1 polymer ?
#
loop_
_entity_poly.entity_id
_entity_poly.type
_entity_poly.pdbx_seq_one_letter_code
_entity_poly.pdbx_strand_id
1 'polypeptide(L)'
;MRPDMPADHTTEAERLLRTAARYPEDHEPLFLQAAAHLELAGARDRATGLYDTLLAASPEHPHLVKALKAANLWEYGHEAEAHAIIDGLRAAGPLEPAPWEIVAETLESHDELEAAHNAFTSGLNLLLIPGEEVPYPTHSLLLGRHRVRRMLNLEHDDWDGLADRVNPASVTLDELHDPKRLWALGSDNPAELQAEITRLRAELGSYRTALSRPFPVAVLHWPAGELTELLAAYPTLMSEYPSHEAHLIQLETSLRELAATGTPNLGIVTGTIPSYEAFAASEATPPSDPDLLPQYATTLAARGRATPWPPARNAPCWCGSGHAYRDCHGVA
;
A
#
# COMPACT_ATOMS: atom_id res chain seq x y z
N MET A 1 -8.86 32.89 -4.44
CA MET A 1 -8.02 32.06 -3.56
C MET A 1 -8.66 32.12 -2.18
N ARG A 2 -9.39 31.08 -1.79
CA ARG A 2 -10.08 31.01 -0.50
C ARG A 2 -9.01 30.54 0.51
N PRO A 3 -8.78 31.23 1.64
CA PRO A 3 -7.86 30.72 2.66
C PRO A 3 -8.43 29.39 3.16
N ASP A 4 -7.58 28.37 3.25
CA ASP A 4 -7.91 27.05 3.78
C ASP A 4 -8.57 27.21 5.15
N MET A 5 -9.87 26.91 5.23
CA MET A 5 -10.46 26.53 6.51
C MET A 5 -9.82 25.20 6.88
N PRO A 6 -9.33 25.03 8.12
CA PRO A 6 -8.93 23.71 8.60
C PRO A 6 -10.08 22.74 8.29
N ALA A 7 -9.79 21.66 7.58
CA ALA A 7 -10.81 20.67 7.29
C ALA A 7 -11.38 20.18 8.63
N ASP A 8 -12.71 20.22 8.77
CA ASP A 8 -13.36 19.63 9.94
C ASP A 8 -13.27 18.10 9.81
N HIS A 9 -12.17 17.55 10.30
CA HIS A 9 -11.88 16.12 10.24
C HIS A 9 -12.91 15.30 11.01
N THR A 10 -13.56 15.84 12.04
CA THR A 10 -14.63 15.12 12.74
C THR A 10 -15.85 14.98 11.84
N THR A 11 -16.29 16.07 11.21
CA THR A 11 -17.40 16.03 10.24
C THR A 11 -17.09 15.11 9.05
N GLU A 12 -15.85 15.11 8.58
CA GLU A 12 -15.45 14.24 7.47
C GLU A 12 -15.46 12.76 7.85
N ALA A 13 -14.95 12.41 9.04
CA ALA A 13 -15.06 11.05 9.57
C ALA A 13 -16.52 10.58 9.64
N GLU A 14 -17.43 11.42 10.12
CA GLU A 14 -18.87 11.08 10.16
C GLU A 14 -19.48 10.91 8.76
N ARG A 15 -19.04 11.69 7.77
CA ARG A 15 -19.48 11.57 6.38
C ARG A 15 -19.04 10.23 5.78
N LEU A 16 -17.81 9.81 6.06
CA LEU A 16 -17.26 8.52 5.63
C LEU A 16 -18.00 7.35 6.28
N LEU A 17 -18.27 7.41 7.58
CA LEU A 17 -19.05 6.37 8.28
C LEU A 17 -20.49 6.24 7.74
N ARG A 18 -21.16 7.36 7.42
CA ARG A 18 -22.47 7.32 6.74
C ARG A 18 -22.40 6.73 5.32
N THR A 19 -21.24 6.86 4.67
CA THR A 19 -21.02 6.28 3.35
C THR A 19 -20.76 4.78 3.45
N ALA A 20 -19.98 4.34 4.43
CA ALA A 20 -19.74 2.91 4.70
C ALA A 20 -21.03 2.14 4.99
N ALA A 21 -22.00 2.78 5.67
CA ALA A 21 -23.32 2.18 5.90
C ALA A 21 -24.14 1.96 4.60
N ARG A 22 -23.82 2.67 3.52
CA ARG A 22 -24.49 2.54 2.21
C ARG A 22 -23.77 1.58 1.26
N TYR A 23 -22.46 1.42 1.44
CA TYR A 23 -21.59 0.60 0.60
C TYR A 23 -20.81 -0.39 1.47
N PRO A 24 -21.44 -1.50 1.92
CA PRO A 24 -20.79 -2.50 2.77
C PRO A 24 -19.52 -3.10 2.15
N GLU A 25 -19.44 -3.14 0.82
CA GLU A 25 -18.27 -3.60 0.05
C GLU A 25 -17.03 -2.73 0.23
N ASP A 26 -17.22 -1.46 0.61
CA ASP A 26 -16.16 -0.48 0.86
C ASP A 26 -16.03 -0.15 2.36
N HIS A 27 -16.60 -1.01 3.22
CA HIS A 27 -16.68 -0.76 4.67
C HIS A 27 -15.30 -0.55 5.29
N GLU A 28 -14.35 -1.46 5.06
CA GLU A 28 -13.00 -1.37 5.60
C GLU A 28 -12.25 -0.09 5.17
N PRO A 29 -12.08 0.22 3.86
CA PRO A 29 -11.35 1.42 3.46
C PRO A 29 -12.01 2.72 3.96
N LEU A 30 -13.35 2.78 4.01
CA LEU A 30 -14.06 3.95 4.53
C LEU A 30 -13.90 4.12 6.04
N PHE A 31 -13.87 3.04 6.81
CA PHE A 31 -13.60 3.08 8.25
C PHE A 31 -12.15 3.46 8.56
N LEU A 32 -11.18 2.94 7.79
CA LEU A 32 -9.78 3.33 7.93
C LEU A 32 -9.56 4.82 7.64
N GLN A 33 -10.20 5.36 6.61
CA GLN A 33 -10.17 6.80 6.32
C GLN A 33 -10.84 7.61 7.43
N ALA A 34 -11.98 7.14 7.96
CA ALA A 34 -12.65 7.80 9.07
C ALA A 34 -11.78 7.80 10.35
N ALA A 35 -11.08 6.70 10.63
CA ALA A 35 -10.14 6.61 11.75
C ALA A 35 -8.99 7.61 11.58
N ALA A 36 -8.36 7.67 10.40
CA ALA A 36 -7.30 8.64 10.11
C ALA A 36 -7.76 10.10 10.32
N HIS A 37 -9.00 10.43 9.95
CA HIS A 37 -9.57 11.74 10.24
C HIS A 37 -9.76 12.00 11.74
N LEU A 38 -10.21 11.00 12.50
CA LEU A 38 -10.31 11.12 13.96
C LEU A 38 -8.94 11.28 14.62
N GLU A 39 -7.90 10.62 14.12
CA GLU A 39 -6.52 10.81 14.57
C GLU A 39 -6.04 12.24 14.35
N LEU A 40 -6.26 12.79 13.15
CA LEU A 40 -5.93 14.19 12.83
C LEU A 40 -6.74 15.19 13.67
N ALA A 41 -7.94 14.81 14.10
CA ALA A 41 -8.77 15.60 15.02
C ALA A 41 -8.35 15.46 16.51
N GLY A 42 -7.38 14.59 16.82
CA GLY A 42 -6.98 14.26 18.19
C GLY A 42 -7.97 13.35 18.94
N ALA A 43 -9.02 12.86 18.27
CA ALA A 43 -10.02 11.95 18.82
C ALA A 43 -9.54 10.48 18.76
N ARG A 44 -8.38 10.23 19.37
CA ARG A 44 -7.62 8.98 19.28
C ARG A 44 -8.36 7.77 19.88
N ASP A 45 -9.12 7.98 20.94
CA ASP A 45 -10.01 6.97 21.56
C ASP A 45 -11.11 6.52 20.59
N ARG A 46 -11.73 7.46 19.88
CA ARG A 46 -12.75 7.18 18.86
C ARG A 46 -12.13 6.44 17.66
N ALA A 47 -10.91 6.80 17.25
CA ALA A 47 -10.19 6.07 16.20
C ALA A 47 -9.93 4.61 16.61
N THR A 48 -9.46 4.37 17.84
CA THR A 48 -9.30 3.02 18.40
C THR A 48 -10.60 2.22 18.36
N GLY A 49 -11.74 2.84 18.71
CA GLY A 49 -13.05 2.18 18.62
C GLY A 49 -13.43 1.75 17.20
N LEU A 50 -13.02 2.48 16.17
CA LEU A 50 -13.22 2.08 14.77
C LEU A 50 -12.34 0.88 14.40
N TYR A 51 -11.08 0.85 14.85
CA TYR A 51 -10.20 -0.32 14.63
C TYR A 51 -10.73 -1.57 15.31
N ASP A 52 -11.24 -1.45 16.54
CA ASP A 52 -11.86 -2.58 17.25
C ASP A 52 -13.11 -3.09 16.53
N THR A 53 -13.92 -2.18 16.00
CA THR A 53 -15.10 -2.53 15.19
C THR A 53 -14.71 -3.30 13.94
N LEU A 54 -13.67 -2.84 13.23
CA LEU A 54 -13.14 -3.56 12.06
C LEU A 54 -12.63 -4.95 12.43
N LEU A 55 -11.80 -5.07 13.47
CA LEU A 55 -11.23 -6.35 13.90
C LEU A 55 -12.30 -7.35 14.33
N ALA A 56 -13.38 -6.89 14.98
CA ALA A 56 -14.51 -7.73 15.34
C ALA A 56 -15.29 -8.24 14.12
N ALA A 57 -15.28 -7.51 13.01
CA ALA A 57 -15.97 -7.85 11.78
C ALA A 57 -15.16 -8.73 10.83
N SER A 58 -13.96 -9.20 11.23
CA SER A 58 -13.06 -9.99 10.38
C SER A 58 -12.71 -9.27 9.06
N PRO A 59 -11.90 -8.19 9.14
CA PRO A 59 -11.57 -7.35 7.99
C PRO A 59 -10.74 -8.12 6.97
N GLU A 60 -10.71 -7.64 5.73
CA GLU A 60 -9.87 -8.15 4.64
C GLU A 60 -8.38 -8.05 5.01
N HIS A 61 -7.94 -6.96 5.65
CA HIS A 61 -6.54 -6.75 6.04
C HIS A 61 -6.33 -6.66 7.56
N PRO A 62 -6.51 -7.75 8.33
CA PRO A 62 -6.49 -7.70 9.79
C PRO A 62 -5.13 -7.30 10.38
N HIS A 63 -4.02 -7.61 9.69
CA HIS A 63 -2.69 -7.18 10.13
C HIS A 63 -2.46 -5.68 9.94
N LEU A 64 -2.99 -5.09 8.86
CA LEU A 64 -2.93 -3.66 8.62
C LEU A 64 -3.74 -2.90 9.69
N VAL A 65 -4.97 -3.35 9.95
CA VAL A 65 -5.84 -2.74 10.98
C VAL A 65 -5.17 -2.79 12.36
N LYS A 66 -4.53 -3.91 12.72
CA LYS A 66 -3.76 -4.03 13.97
C LYS A 66 -2.57 -3.08 14.02
N ALA A 67 -1.81 -2.95 12.94
CA ALA A 67 -0.64 -2.06 12.89
C ALA A 67 -1.05 -0.60 13.07
N LEU A 68 -2.12 -0.16 12.39
CA LEU A 68 -2.69 1.18 12.54
C LEU A 68 -3.23 1.42 13.96
N LYS A 69 -3.92 0.43 14.55
CA LYS A 69 -4.37 0.49 15.94
C LYS A 69 -3.19 0.69 16.90
N ALA A 70 -2.10 -0.06 16.72
CA ALA A 70 -0.91 0.05 17.57
C ALA A 70 -0.26 1.45 17.46
N ALA A 71 -0.11 1.97 16.23
CA ALA A 71 0.39 3.33 16.00
C ALA A 71 -0.48 4.38 16.72
N ASN A 72 -1.80 4.27 16.58
CA ASN A 72 -2.73 5.18 17.24
C ASN A 72 -2.65 5.09 18.78
N LEU A 73 -2.56 3.89 19.36
CA LEU A 73 -2.48 3.69 20.81
C LEU A 73 -1.28 4.38 21.46
N TRP A 74 -0.15 4.43 20.76
CA TRP A 74 1.06 5.06 21.26
C TRP A 74 0.87 6.57 21.47
N GLU A 75 0.22 7.21 20.50
CA GLU A 75 -0.01 8.66 20.44
C GLU A 75 -0.88 9.22 21.58
N TYR A 76 -1.56 8.37 22.36
CA TYR A 76 -2.36 8.81 23.51
C TYR A 76 -2.14 8.01 24.81
N GLY A 77 -0.96 7.36 24.94
CA GLY A 77 -0.48 6.85 26.23
C GLY A 77 -0.81 5.38 26.55
N HIS A 78 -1.12 4.58 25.53
CA HIS A 78 -1.40 3.14 25.66
C HIS A 78 -0.24 2.27 25.13
N GLU A 79 0.99 2.67 25.43
CA GLU A 79 2.24 2.08 24.91
C GLU A 79 2.33 0.56 25.14
N ALA A 80 1.99 0.08 26.34
CA ALA A 80 2.06 -1.34 26.67
C ALA A 80 1.11 -2.20 25.81
N GLU A 81 -0.07 -1.68 25.46
CA GLU A 81 -0.99 -2.36 24.55
C GLU A 81 -0.47 -2.31 23.10
N ALA A 82 0.07 -1.16 22.68
CA ALA A 82 0.68 -1.02 21.37
C ALA A 82 1.83 -2.01 21.14
N HIS A 83 2.74 -2.13 22.11
CA HIS A 83 3.81 -3.13 22.09
C HIS A 83 3.29 -4.56 21.96
N ALA A 84 2.28 -4.93 22.76
CA ALA A 84 1.71 -6.27 22.70
C ALA A 84 1.13 -6.59 21.32
N ILE A 85 0.50 -5.61 20.66
CA ILE A 85 0.01 -5.75 19.28
C ILE A 85 1.19 -5.89 18.30
N ILE A 86 2.23 -5.05 18.44
CA ILE A 86 3.43 -5.10 17.59
C ILE A 86 4.13 -6.45 17.68
N ASP A 87 4.34 -6.98 18.88
CA ASP A 87 4.96 -8.29 19.07
C ASP A 87 4.09 -9.41 18.48
N GLY A 88 2.77 -9.31 18.62
CA GLY A 88 1.83 -10.22 17.99
C GLY A 88 1.92 -10.20 16.45
N LEU A 89 2.06 -9.02 15.84
CA LEU A 89 2.25 -8.86 14.40
C LEU A 89 3.57 -9.47 13.92
N ARG A 90 4.67 -9.19 14.64
CA ARG A 90 6.00 -9.74 14.32
C ARG A 90 6.00 -11.26 14.38
N ALA A 91 5.33 -11.84 15.38
CA ALA A 91 5.18 -13.29 15.50
C ALA A 91 4.28 -13.91 14.43
N ALA A 92 3.23 -13.20 13.99
CA ALA A 92 2.33 -13.65 12.94
C ALA A 92 2.98 -13.66 11.54
N GLY A 93 3.96 -12.80 11.30
CA GLY A 93 4.69 -12.74 10.04
C GLY A 93 3.82 -12.36 8.84
N PRO A 94 3.21 -11.16 8.80
CA PRO A 94 2.37 -10.74 7.69
C PRO A 94 3.15 -10.76 6.36
N LEU A 95 2.52 -11.31 5.32
CA LEU A 95 3.06 -11.35 3.95
C LEU A 95 2.75 -10.08 3.14
N GLU A 96 2.24 -9.06 3.82
CA GLU A 96 1.99 -7.72 3.27
C GLU A 96 3.06 -6.75 3.82
N PRO A 97 3.61 -5.83 3.00
CA PRO A 97 4.61 -4.88 3.46
C PRO A 97 4.08 -3.82 4.43
N ALA A 98 2.84 -3.34 4.22
CA ALA A 98 2.30 -2.19 4.95
C ALA A 98 2.24 -2.37 6.48
N PRO A 99 1.86 -3.54 7.04
CA PRO A 99 1.96 -3.77 8.48
C PRO A 99 3.39 -3.62 9.03
N TRP A 100 4.41 -4.07 8.29
CA TRP A 100 5.81 -3.94 8.72
C TRP A 100 6.28 -2.49 8.70
N GLU A 101 5.88 -1.74 7.67
CA GLU A 101 6.19 -0.30 7.53
C GLU A 101 5.62 0.48 8.72
N ILE A 102 4.32 0.35 8.97
CA ILE A 102 3.65 1.06 10.06
C ILE A 102 4.25 0.69 11.42
N VAL A 103 4.50 -0.60 11.67
CA VAL A 103 5.13 -1.04 12.92
C VAL A 103 6.52 -0.42 13.09
N ALA A 104 7.35 -0.48 12.06
CA ALA A 104 8.72 0.01 12.16
C ALA A 104 8.79 1.54 12.27
N GLU A 105 7.95 2.28 11.54
CA GLU A 105 7.87 3.75 11.66
C GLU A 105 7.26 4.21 12.99
N THR A 106 6.32 3.45 13.55
CA THR A 106 5.80 3.70 14.91
C THR A 106 6.93 3.58 15.93
N LEU A 107 7.74 2.52 15.85
CA LEU A 107 8.88 2.32 16.74
C LEU A 107 9.95 3.41 16.54
N GLU A 108 10.25 3.76 15.29
CA GLU A 108 11.22 4.80 14.95
C GLU A 108 10.82 6.17 15.51
N SER A 109 9.57 6.59 15.31
CA SER A 109 9.04 7.88 15.78
C SER A 109 9.03 8.02 17.30
N HIS A 110 9.08 6.89 18.02
CA HIS A 110 9.11 6.81 19.47
C HIS A 110 10.48 6.42 20.05
N ASP A 111 11.55 6.62 19.26
CA ASP A 111 12.96 6.43 19.66
C ASP A 111 13.35 4.96 19.99
N GLU A 112 12.59 3.99 19.50
CA GLU A 112 12.91 2.56 19.62
C GLU A 112 13.67 2.05 18.39
N LEU A 113 14.82 2.67 18.10
CA LEU A 113 15.55 2.48 16.83
C LEU A 113 15.99 1.03 16.59
N GLU A 114 16.47 0.31 17.59
CA GLU A 114 16.83 -1.10 17.44
C GLU A 114 15.60 -1.98 17.15
N ALA A 115 14.45 -1.69 17.77
CA ALA A 115 13.22 -2.41 17.51
C ALA A 115 12.70 -2.13 16.09
N ALA A 116 12.76 -0.87 15.65
CA ALA A 116 12.43 -0.44 14.30
C ALA A 116 13.32 -1.14 13.25
N HIS A 117 14.64 -1.14 13.46
CA HIS A 117 15.60 -1.82 12.57
C HIS A 117 15.30 -3.32 12.46
N ASN A 118 14.96 -3.96 13.57
CA ASN A 118 14.59 -5.37 13.61
C ASN A 118 13.27 -5.65 12.88
N ALA A 119 12.27 -4.78 13.02
CA ALA A 119 10.99 -4.90 12.33
C ALA A 119 11.16 -4.78 10.80
N PHE A 120 11.84 -3.74 10.32
CA PHE A 120 12.17 -3.59 8.90
C PHE A 120 12.94 -4.80 8.36
N THR A 121 13.99 -5.24 9.07
CA THR A 121 14.82 -6.37 8.65
C THR A 121 14.01 -7.67 8.58
N SER A 122 13.11 -7.89 9.54
CA SER A 122 12.24 -9.09 9.56
C SER A 122 11.28 -9.10 8.38
N GLY A 123 10.63 -7.96 8.09
CA GLY A 123 9.76 -7.80 6.93
C GLY A 123 10.51 -8.04 5.61
N LEU A 124 11.69 -7.42 5.43
CA LEU A 124 12.50 -7.61 4.22
C LEU A 124 12.94 -9.08 4.03
N ASN A 125 13.41 -9.74 5.09
CA ASN A 125 13.79 -11.16 5.01
C ASN A 125 12.62 -12.09 4.67
N LEU A 126 11.40 -11.71 5.04
CA LEU A 126 10.20 -12.48 4.77
C LEU A 126 9.67 -12.26 3.34
N LEU A 127 9.75 -11.01 2.87
CA LEU A 127 9.10 -10.55 1.65
C LEU A 127 10.02 -10.57 0.42
N LEU A 128 11.33 -10.46 0.60
CA LEU A 128 12.31 -10.39 -0.47
C LEU A 128 13.17 -11.65 -0.57
N ILE A 129 13.65 -11.92 -1.78
CA ILE A 129 14.61 -12.98 -2.06
C ILE A 129 15.87 -12.34 -2.67
N PRO A 130 17.06 -12.63 -2.11
CA PRO A 130 18.31 -12.11 -2.66
C PRO A 130 18.49 -12.45 -4.14
N GLY A 131 18.76 -11.43 -4.95
CA GLY A 131 19.04 -11.57 -6.39
C GLY A 131 17.83 -11.42 -7.32
N GLU A 132 16.61 -11.30 -6.78
CA GLU A 132 15.41 -11.02 -7.56
C GLU A 132 15.09 -9.52 -7.64
N GLU A 133 14.19 -9.16 -8.56
CA GLU A 133 13.68 -7.79 -8.67
C GLU A 133 12.88 -7.41 -7.41
N VAL A 134 13.08 -6.18 -6.92
CA VAL A 134 12.47 -5.70 -5.68
C VAL A 134 11.07 -5.15 -5.96
N PRO A 135 9.98 -5.76 -5.43
CA PRO A 135 8.62 -5.27 -5.64
C PRO A 135 8.43 -3.86 -5.08
N TYR A 136 7.79 -2.99 -5.84
CA TYR A 136 7.51 -1.59 -5.46
C TYR A 136 6.93 -1.43 -4.03
N PRO A 137 5.96 -2.25 -3.58
CA PRO A 137 5.40 -2.14 -2.22
C PRO A 137 6.40 -2.35 -1.08
N THR A 138 7.59 -2.90 -1.34
CA THR A 138 8.63 -3.13 -0.32
C THR A 138 9.69 -2.03 -0.28
N HIS A 139 9.64 -1.06 -1.21
CA HIS A 139 10.64 0.01 -1.30
C HIS A 139 10.67 0.85 -0.01
N SER A 140 9.50 1.18 0.55
CA SER A 140 9.39 1.91 1.82
C SER A 140 10.14 1.22 2.96
N LEU A 141 10.09 -0.12 3.03
CA LEU A 141 10.82 -0.89 4.04
C LEU A 141 12.33 -0.77 3.90
N LEU A 142 12.86 -0.78 2.67
CA LEU A 142 14.29 -0.58 2.40
C LEU A 142 14.74 0.83 2.79
N LEU A 143 13.96 1.83 2.40
CA LEU A 143 14.25 3.24 2.66
C LEU A 143 14.20 3.55 4.16
N GLY A 144 13.16 3.10 4.87
CA GLY A 144 13.03 3.24 6.31
C GLY A 144 14.13 2.50 7.07
N ARG A 145 14.49 1.28 6.63
CA ARG A 145 15.63 0.56 7.22
C ARG A 145 16.93 1.33 7.10
N HIS A 146 17.24 1.86 5.92
CA HIS A 146 18.45 2.66 5.71
C HIS A 146 18.46 3.84 6.69
N ARG A 147 17.34 4.57 6.80
CA ARG A 147 17.21 5.71 7.72
C ARG A 147 17.54 5.35 9.17
N VAL A 148 16.90 4.30 9.70
CA VAL A 148 17.14 3.83 11.08
C VAL A 148 18.59 3.37 11.28
N ARG A 149 19.20 2.70 10.30
CA ARG A 149 20.62 2.27 10.39
C ARG A 149 21.59 3.44 10.45
N ARG A 150 21.31 4.52 9.71
CA ARG A 150 22.07 5.77 9.79
C ARG A 150 21.97 6.39 11.19
N MET A 151 20.78 6.39 11.79
CA MET A 151 20.58 6.86 13.17
C MET A 151 21.31 5.99 14.20
N LEU A 152 21.35 4.67 14.00
CA LEU A 152 22.11 3.71 14.82
C LEU A 152 23.63 3.71 14.54
N ASN A 153 24.11 4.50 13.56
CA ASN A 153 25.50 4.55 13.12
C ASN A 153 26.08 3.17 12.74
N LEU A 154 25.29 2.37 12.01
CA LEU A 154 25.72 1.08 11.47
C LEU A 154 26.36 1.24 10.08
N GLU A 155 27.30 0.36 9.74
CA GLU A 155 27.91 0.31 8.40
C GLU A 155 26.89 -0.17 7.35
N HIS A 156 27.06 0.22 6.08
CA HIS A 156 26.16 -0.23 5.02
C HIS A 156 26.26 -1.73 4.77
N ASP A 157 25.11 -2.36 4.53
CA ASP A 157 25.02 -3.76 4.09
C ASP A 157 24.31 -3.89 2.72
N ASP A 158 24.10 -5.13 2.28
CA ASP A 158 23.50 -5.43 0.98
C ASP A 158 22.08 -4.84 0.82
N TRP A 159 21.33 -4.70 1.91
CA TRP A 159 20.01 -4.06 1.88
C TRP A 159 20.11 -2.56 1.69
N ASP A 160 21.13 -1.91 2.25
CA ASP A 160 21.37 -0.48 2.04
C ASP A 160 21.72 -0.21 0.56
N GLY A 161 22.53 -1.09 -0.05
CA GLY A 161 22.79 -1.03 -1.49
C GLY A 161 21.56 -1.31 -2.37
N LEU A 162 20.61 -2.13 -1.91
CA LEU A 162 19.30 -2.30 -2.57
C LEU A 162 18.44 -1.04 -2.43
N ALA A 163 18.42 -0.42 -1.25
CA ALA A 163 17.71 0.82 -0.97
C ALA A 163 18.16 1.94 -1.93
N ASP A 164 19.47 2.10 -2.14
CA ASP A 164 20.02 3.07 -3.08
C ASP A 164 19.55 2.85 -4.53
N ARG A 165 19.38 1.59 -4.96
CA ARG A 165 18.91 1.27 -6.33
C ARG A 165 17.44 1.60 -6.54
N VAL A 166 16.62 1.44 -5.51
CA VAL A 166 15.17 1.69 -5.60
C VAL A 166 14.77 3.11 -5.19
N ASN A 167 15.72 3.90 -4.67
CA ASN A 167 15.49 5.28 -4.29
C ASN A 167 15.07 6.14 -5.51
N PRO A 168 13.85 6.69 -5.52
CA PRO A 168 13.38 7.51 -6.64
C PRO A 168 13.90 8.95 -6.59
N ALA A 169 14.52 9.37 -5.48
CA ALA A 169 14.99 10.72 -5.29
C ALA A 169 16.23 11.03 -6.13
N SER A 170 16.39 12.31 -6.50
CA SER A 170 17.58 12.80 -7.20
C SER A 170 18.81 12.98 -6.29
N VAL A 171 18.69 12.67 -5.00
CA VAL A 171 19.74 12.76 -3.98
C VAL A 171 19.96 11.38 -3.37
N THR A 172 21.18 11.09 -2.92
CA THR A 172 21.51 9.79 -2.32
C THR A 172 20.80 9.60 -0.98
N LEU A 173 20.59 8.34 -0.58
CA LEU A 173 20.01 8.06 0.73
C LEU A 173 20.93 8.48 1.88
N ASP A 174 22.25 8.42 1.68
CA ASP A 174 23.23 8.93 2.66
C ASP A 174 23.05 10.42 2.95
N GLU A 175 22.83 11.23 1.91
CA GLU A 175 22.58 12.66 2.06
C GLU A 175 21.20 12.95 2.65
N LEU A 176 20.20 12.14 2.27
CA LEU A 176 18.82 12.29 2.72
C LEU A 176 18.66 11.91 4.19
N HIS A 177 19.33 10.85 4.63
CA HIS A 177 19.25 10.26 5.96
C HIS A 177 20.45 10.64 6.86
N ASP A 178 21.15 11.73 6.57
CA ASP A 178 22.24 12.20 7.44
C ASP A 178 21.69 12.71 8.78
N PRO A 179 21.98 12.05 9.92
CA PRO A 179 21.48 12.49 11.23
C PRO A 179 22.05 13.85 11.66
N LYS A 180 23.15 14.33 11.05
CA LYS A 180 23.74 15.65 11.37
C LYS A 180 23.08 16.82 10.63
N ARG A 181 22.08 16.54 9.79
CA ARG A 181 21.37 17.51 8.93
C ARG A 181 20.75 18.70 9.68
N LEU A 182 20.31 18.50 10.92
CA LEU A 182 19.69 19.56 11.74
C LEU A 182 20.57 20.81 11.91
N TRP A 183 21.88 20.72 11.64
CA TRP A 183 22.83 21.84 11.77
C TRP A 183 22.95 22.73 10.53
N ALA A 184 22.34 22.39 9.38
CA ALA A 184 22.44 23.18 8.15
C ALA A 184 21.46 24.37 8.07
N LEU A 185 20.34 24.34 8.79
CA LEU A 185 19.32 25.40 8.78
C LEU A 185 19.78 26.71 9.44
N GLY A 186 20.93 26.71 10.12
CA GLY A 186 21.58 27.90 10.69
C GLY A 186 22.75 28.45 9.87
N SER A 187 23.00 27.93 8.65
CA SER A 187 24.11 28.38 7.80
C SER A 187 23.75 29.60 6.96
N ASP A 188 24.63 30.59 6.93
CA ASP A 188 24.51 31.77 6.05
C ASP A 188 25.11 31.52 4.65
N ASN A 189 25.62 30.32 4.37
CA ASN A 189 26.24 29.98 3.09
C ASN A 189 25.18 29.68 2.01
N PRO A 190 25.09 30.46 0.91
CA PRO A 190 24.08 30.25 -0.13
C PRO A 190 24.15 28.88 -0.81
N ALA A 191 25.34 28.27 -0.93
CA ALA A 191 25.48 26.95 -1.52
C ALA A 191 24.90 25.85 -0.63
N GLU A 192 25.11 25.95 0.69
CA GLU A 192 24.56 25.02 1.68
C GLU A 192 23.03 25.15 1.77
N LEU A 193 22.51 26.38 1.74
CA LEU A 193 21.06 26.64 1.69
C LEU A 193 20.43 26.08 0.40
N GLN A 194 21.08 26.24 -0.75
CA GLN A 194 20.56 25.71 -2.02
C GLN A 194 20.55 24.16 -2.03
N ALA A 195 21.59 23.53 -1.47
CA ALA A 195 21.63 22.08 -1.30
C ALA A 195 20.52 21.60 -0.35
N GLU A 196 20.25 22.33 0.73
CA GLU A 196 19.15 22.01 1.65
C GLU A 196 17.78 22.17 0.99
N ILE A 197 17.56 23.22 0.19
CA ILE A 197 16.31 23.39 -0.57
C ILE A 197 16.10 22.23 -1.54
N THR A 198 17.14 21.79 -2.25
CA THR A 198 17.05 20.63 -3.17
C THR A 198 16.67 19.36 -2.41
N ARG A 199 17.26 19.12 -1.24
CA ARG A 199 16.95 17.97 -0.39
C ARG A 199 15.54 18.01 0.18
N LEU A 200 15.10 19.14 0.74
CA LEU A 200 13.71 19.32 1.21
C LEU A 200 12.69 19.08 0.10
N ARG A 201 12.99 19.52 -1.13
CA ARG A 201 12.14 19.22 -2.29
C ARG A 201 12.10 17.73 -2.62
N ALA A 202 13.23 17.03 -2.51
CA ALA A 202 13.30 15.59 -2.72
C ALA A 202 12.51 14.83 -1.65
N GLU A 203 12.69 15.19 -0.37
CA GLU A 203 11.94 14.63 0.77
C GLU A 203 10.43 14.86 0.64
N LEU A 204 10.02 16.09 0.31
CA LEU A 204 8.62 16.41 0.01
C LEU A 204 8.11 15.64 -1.23
N GLY A 205 8.95 15.41 -2.23
CA GLY A 205 8.61 14.60 -3.40
C GLY A 205 8.36 13.14 -3.05
N SER A 206 9.22 12.54 -2.23
CA SER A 206 9.06 11.19 -1.70
C SER A 206 7.78 11.06 -0.86
N TYR A 207 7.56 12.00 0.06
CA TYR A 207 6.35 12.03 0.89
C TYR A 207 5.08 12.20 0.05
N ARG A 208 5.10 13.09 -0.95
CA ARG A 208 3.97 13.26 -1.88
C ARG A 208 3.69 12.01 -2.69
N THR A 209 4.72 11.29 -3.13
CA THR A 209 4.58 10.03 -3.86
C THR A 209 3.95 8.95 -2.98
N ALA A 210 4.40 8.85 -1.72
CA ALA A 210 3.84 7.94 -0.73
C ALA A 210 2.37 8.26 -0.42
N LEU A 211 2.02 9.54 -0.24
CA LEU A 211 0.65 9.99 0.00
C LEU A 211 -0.25 9.86 -1.23
N SER A 212 0.28 10.10 -2.42
CA SER A 212 -0.52 10.08 -3.64
C SER A 212 -0.79 8.68 -4.16
N ARG A 213 -0.20 7.62 -3.54
CA ARG A 213 -0.21 6.21 -3.95
C ARG A 213 -0.72 6.08 -5.38
N PRO A 214 0.08 6.43 -6.40
CA PRO A 214 -0.43 6.61 -7.75
C PRO A 214 -1.23 5.37 -8.11
N PHE A 215 -2.51 5.51 -8.49
CA PHE A 215 -3.38 4.35 -8.71
C PHE A 215 -2.61 3.33 -9.53
N PRO A 216 -2.46 2.09 -9.02
CA PRO A 216 -1.64 1.15 -9.73
C PRO A 216 -2.20 0.99 -11.14
N VAL A 217 -1.33 0.89 -12.14
CA VAL A 217 -1.79 0.46 -13.46
C VAL A 217 -2.31 -0.96 -13.25
N ALA A 218 -3.63 -1.07 -13.22
CA ALA A 218 -4.31 -2.27 -12.75
C ALA A 218 -4.92 -3.04 -13.91
N VAL A 219 -4.73 -4.35 -13.89
CA VAL A 219 -5.33 -5.26 -14.88
C VAL A 219 -6.48 -6.02 -14.23
N LEU A 220 -7.58 -6.19 -14.97
CA LEU A 220 -8.79 -6.84 -14.50
C LEU A 220 -8.64 -8.35 -14.47
N HIS A 221 -8.78 -8.94 -13.29
CA HIS A 221 -8.88 -10.38 -13.06
C HIS A 221 -10.35 -10.79 -12.92
N TRP A 222 -10.73 -11.89 -13.57
CA TRP A 222 -12.04 -12.51 -13.47
C TRP A 222 -11.89 -13.91 -12.88
N PRO A 223 -12.44 -14.19 -11.69
CA PRO A 223 -12.49 -15.53 -11.15
C PRO A 223 -13.27 -16.46 -12.10
N ALA A 224 -12.92 -17.76 -12.13
CA ALA A 224 -13.52 -18.71 -13.08
C ALA A 224 -15.05 -18.73 -13.09
N GLY A 225 -15.69 -18.65 -11.93
CA GLY A 225 -17.15 -18.58 -11.80
C GLY A 225 -17.73 -17.32 -12.43
N GLU A 226 -17.17 -16.17 -12.07
CA GLU A 226 -17.55 -14.86 -12.58
C GLU A 226 -17.31 -14.75 -14.10
N LEU A 227 -16.20 -15.27 -14.61
CA LEU A 227 -15.95 -15.26 -16.05
C LEU A 227 -16.97 -16.12 -16.81
N THR A 228 -17.32 -17.28 -16.26
CA THR A 228 -18.31 -18.18 -16.86
C THR A 228 -19.68 -17.50 -16.95
N GLU A 229 -20.11 -16.86 -15.87
CA GLU A 229 -21.38 -16.15 -15.82
C GLU A 229 -21.37 -14.90 -16.71
N LEU A 230 -20.24 -14.18 -16.79
CA LEU A 230 -20.08 -12.99 -17.65
C LEU A 230 -20.26 -13.35 -19.12
N LEU A 231 -19.61 -14.43 -19.57
CA LEU A 231 -19.70 -14.89 -20.95
C LEU A 231 -21.06 -15.52 -21.28
N ALA A 232 -21.78 -16.06 -20.28
CA ALA A 232 -23.14 -16.53 -20.47
C ALA A 232 -24.14 -15.38 -20.65
N ALA A 233 -23.98 -14.29 -19.88
CA ALA A 233 -24.81 -13.09 -19.97
C ALA A 233 -24.47 -12.21 -21.19
N TYR A 234 -23.17 -12.11 -21.53
CA TYR A 234 -22.65 -11.23 -22.58
C TYR A 234 -21.72 -11.99 -23.55
N PRO A 235 -22.27 -12.84 -24.45
CA PRO A 235 -21.45 -13.67 -25.35
C PRO A 235 -20.52 -12.91 -26.30
N THR A 236 -20.76 -11.62 -26.53
CA THR A 236 -19.88 -10.77 -27.33
C THR A 236 -18.49 -10.61 -26.73
N LEU A 237 -18.35 -10.74 -25.40
CA LEU A 237 -17.07 -10.65 -24.69
C LEU A 237 -16.20 -11.91 -24.83
N MET A 238 -16.68 -12.96 -25.50
CA MET A 238 -15.87 -14.16 -25.78
C MET A 238 -14.65 -13.86 -26.68
N SER A 239 -14.65 -12.77 -27.45
CA SER A 239 -13.47 -12.33 -28.20
C SER A 239 -12.36 -11.85 -27.27
N GLU A 240 -12.71 -11.17 -26.19
CA GLU A 240 -11.77 -10.64 -25.19
C GLU A 240 -11.30 -11.74 -24.23
N TYR A 241 -12.20 -12.66 -23.88
CA TYR A 241 -11.91 -13.76 -22.97
C TYR A 241 -12.22 -15.13 -23.59
N PRO A 242 -11.32 -15.68 -24.45
CA PRO A 242 -11.54 -16.97 -25.10
C PRO A 242 -11.65 -18.14 -24.11
N SER A 243 -10.90 -18.10 -23.01
CA SER A 243 -10.97 -19.06 -21.91
C SER A 243 -10.40 -18.45 -20.63
N HIS A 244 -10.75 -19.02 -19.47
CA HIS A 244 -10.18 -18.60 -18.18
C HIS A 244 -8.65 -18.79 -18.14
N GLU A 245 -8.13 -19.89 -18.68
CA GLU A 245 -6.68 -20.13 -18.74
C GLU A 245 -5.96 -19.11 -19.62
N ALA A 246 -6.52 -18.79 -20.79
CA ALA A 246 -5.98 -17.75 -21.68
C ALA A 246 -6.01 -16.37 -21.01
N HIS A 247 -7.08 -16.07 -20.27
CA HIS A 247 -7.20 -14.83 -19.49
C HIS A 247 -6.06 -14.69 -18.47
N LEU A 248 -5.78 -15.72 -17.67
CA LEU A 248 -4.71 -15.69 -16.67
C LEU A 248 -3.32 -15.51 -17.31
N ILE A 249 -3.05 -16.24 -18.40
CA ILE A 249 -1.76 -16.14 -19.12
C ILE A 249 -1.58 -14.74 -19.70
N GLN A 250 -2.63 -14.19 -20.33
CA GLN A 250 -2.58 -12.85 -20.92
C GLN A 250 -2.35 -11.79 -19.85
N LEU A 251 -3.03 -11.90 -18.71
CA LEU A 251 -2.89 -10.99 -17.59
C LEU A 251 -1.46 -10.96 -17.05
N GLU A 252 -0.87 -12.13 -16.75
CA GLU A 252 0.52 -12.24 -16.27
C GLU A 252 1.52 -11.69 -17.31
N THR A 253 1.30 -12.00 -18.59
CA THR A 253 2.16 -11.52 -19.69
C THR A 253 2.13 -10.00 -19.77
N SER A 254 0.93 -9.39 -19.76
CA SER A 254 0.78 -7.93 -19.80
C SER A 254 1.40 -7.25 -18.59
N LEU A 255 1.29 -7.83 -17.39
CA LEU A 255 1.95 -7.27 -16.19
C LEU A 255 3.48 -7.34 -16.29
N ARG A 256 4.04 -8.46 -16.76
CA ARG A 256 5.49 -8.60 -16.98
C ARG A 256 5.99 -7.62 -18.05
N GLU A 257 5.24 -7.42 -19.14
CA GLU A 257 5.57 -6.44 -20.18
C GLU A 257 5.56 -5.00 -19.63
N LEU A 258 4.52 -4.63 -18.88
CA LEU A 258 4.44 -3.31 -18.24
C LEU A 258 5.61 -3.09 -17.27
N ALA A 259 5.96 -4.09 -16.46
CA ALA A 259 7.09 -4.01 -15.55
C ALA A 259 8.42 -3.87 -16.31
N ALA A 260 8.63 -4.65 -17.36
CA ALA A 260 9.82 -4.58 -18.20
C ALA A 260 10.00 -3.22 -18.90
N THR A 261 8.90 -2.50 -19.17
CA THR A 261 8.95 -1.11 -19.69
C THR A 261 9.24 -0.06 -18.62
N GLY A 262 9.41 -0.49 -17.36
CA GLY A 262 9.64 0.40 -16.23
C GLY A 262 8.38 1.07 -15.68
N THR A 263 7.19 0.54 -15.97
CA THR A 263 5.95 1.04 -15.37
C THR A 263 5.92 0.62 -13.90
N PRO A 264 6.02 1.58 -12.95
CA PRO A 264 6.00 1.26 -11.53
C PRO A 264 4.57 1.00 -11.04
N ASN A 265 4.45 0.43 -9.85
CA ASN A 265 3.18 0.24 -9.14
C ASN A 265 2.10 -0.45 -9.98
N LEU A 266 2.33 -1.71 -10.33
CA LEU A 266 1.33 -2.52 -11.03
C LEU A 266 0.39 -3.20 -10.04
N GLY A 267 -0.85 -3.42 -10.47
CA GLY A 267 -1.87 -4.02 -9.63
C GLY A 267 -2.81 -4.94 -10.38
N ILE A 268 -3.55 -5.71 -9.61
CA ILE A 268 -4.62 -6.59 -10.10
C ILE A 268 -5.89 -6.22 -9.36
N VAL A 269 -6.98 -6.01 -10.09
CA VAL A 269 -8.31 -5.79 -9.52
C VAL A 269 -9.18 -6.98 -9.86
N THR A 270 -9.88 -7.54 -8.88
CA THR A 270 -10.79 -8.67 -9.11
C THR A 270 -12.21 -8.17 -9.35
N GLY A 271 -12.76 -8.51 -10.51
CA GLY A 271 -14.13 -8.16 -10.89
C GLY A 271 -15.14 -9.21 -10.46
N THR A 272 -16.34 -8.75 -10.08
CA THR A 272 -17.55 -9.56 -9.95
C THR A 272 -18.63 -9.00 -10.89
N ILE A 273 -19.53 -9.85 -11.41
CA ILE A 273 -20.62 -9.43 -12.30
C ILE A 273 -21.54 -8.41 -11.64
N PRO A 274 -22.03 -8.59 -10.39
CA PRO A 274 -22.93 -7.60 -9.81
C PRO A 274 -22.31 -6.19 -9.74
N SER A 275 -21.03 -6.11 -9.36
CA SER A 275 -20.29 -4.84 -9.35
C SER A 275 -20.06 -4.27 -10.76
N TYR A 276 -19.77 -5.12 -11.75
CA TYR A 276 -19.58 -4.71 -13.14
C TYR A 276 -20.89 -4.20 -13.77
N GLU A 277 -22.00 -4.89 -13.55
CA GLU A 277 -23.32 -4.46 -14.04
C GLU A 277 -23.80 -3.17 -13.36
N ALA A 278 -23.54 -3.03 -12.06
CA ALA A 278 -23.81 -1.78 -11.35
C ALA A 278 -22.99 -0.60 -11.92
N PHE A 279 -21.71 -0.84 -12.25
CA PHE A 279 -20.85 0.14 -12.91
C PHE A 279 -21.34 0.49 -14.32
N ALA A 280 -21.68 -0.52 -15.13
CA ALA A 280 -22.24 -0.33 -16.46
C ALA A 280 -23.52 0.52 -16.43
N ALA A 281 -24.40 0.24 -15.46
CA ALA A 281 -25.62 1.01 -15.24
C ALA A 281 -25.32 2.47 -14.83
N SER A 282 -24.30 2.72 -14.00
CA SER A 282 -23.92 4.08 -13.61
C SER A 282 -23.30 4.88 -14.75
N GLU A 283 -22.55 4.23 -15.64
CA GLU A 283 -21.96 4.85 -16.84
C GLU A 283 -22.95 4.96 -18.00
N ALA A 284 -24.16 4.42 -17.86
CA ALA A 284 -25.17 4.31 -18.92
C ALA A 284 -24.65 3.63 -20.20
N THR A 285 -23.73 2.67 -20.04
CA THR A 285 -23.07 1.92 -21.12
C THR A 285 -23.46 0.44 -21.02
N PRO A 286 -23.73 -0.27 -22.14
CA PRO A 286 -24.05 -1.69 -22.09
C PRO A 286 -22.89 -2.53 -21.52
N PRO A 287 -23.14 -3.53 -20.64
CA PRO A 287 -22.08 -4.39 -20.11
C PRO A 287 -21.38 -5.25 -21.18
N SER A 288 -21.96 -5.38 -22.36
CA SER A 288 -21.38 -6.09 -23.52
C SER A 288 -20.31 -5.30 -24.27
N ASP A 289 -20.11 -4.02 -23.94
CA ASP A 289 -19.12 -3.14 -24.57
C ASP A 289 -17.72 -3.40 -24.00
N PRO A 290 -16.75 -3.86 -24.82
CA PRO A 290 -15.40 -4.17 -24.32
C PRO A 290 -14.64 -2.94 -23.82
N ASP A 291 -14.96 -1.73 -24.29
CA ASP A 291 -14.29 -0.49 -23.85
C ASP A 291 -14.62 -0.14 -22.39
N LEU A 292 -15.63 -0.79 -21.80
CA LEU A 292 -16.03 -0.62 -20.41
C LEU A 292 -15.11 -1.38 -19.43
N LEU A 293 -14.46 -2.47 -19.86
CA LEU A 293 -13.63 -3.32 -19.00
C LEU A 293 -12.42 -2.58 -18.40
N PRO A 294 -11.63 -1.80 -19.18
CA PRO A 294 -10.51 -1.03 -18.63
C PRO A 294 -10.98 0.12 -17.71
N GLN A 295 -12.14 0.72 -18.00
CA GLN A 295 -12.74 1.78 -17.18
C GLN A 295 -13.21 1.24 -15.83
N TYR A 296 -13.81 0.05 -15.85
CA TYR A 296 -14.17 -0.68 -14.64
C TYR A 296 -12.94 -1.02 -13.81
N ALA A 297 -11.87 -1.53 -14.44
CA ALA A 297 -10.62 -1.83 -13.76
C ALA A 297 -10.01 -0.58 -13.10
N THR A 298 -10.02 0.55 -13.82
CA THR A 298 -9.56 1.85 -13.32
C THR A 298 -10.40 2.31 -12.14
N THR A 299 -11.72 2.12 -12.19
CA THR A 299 -12.64 2.49 -11.11
C THR A 299 -12.41 1.64 -9.85
N LEU A 300 -12.19 0.33 -10.01
CA LEU A 300 -11.84 -0.55 -8.90
C LEU A 300 -10.49 -0.16 -8.27
N ALA A 301 -9.49 0.14 -9.09
CA ALA A 301 -8.19 0.62 -8.61
C ALA A 301 -8.34 1.96 -7.87
N ALA A 302 -9.18 2.87 -8.39
CA ALA A 302 -9.49 4.14 -7.77
C ALA A 302 -10.18 4.01 -6.41
N ARG A 303 -10.94 2.94 -6.22
CA ARG A 303 -11.56 2.56 -4.94
C ARG A 303 -10.62 1.77 -4.01
N GLY A 304 -9.36 1.59 -4.39
CA GLY A 304 -8.36 0.89 -3.57
C GLY A 304 -8.51 -0.64 -3.59
N ARG A 305 -9.21 -1.21 -4.56
CA ARG A 305 -9.41 -2.67 -4.68
C ARG A 305 -8.27 -3.40 -5.39
N ALA A 306 -7.22 -2.67 -5.77
CA ALA A 306 -6.08 -3.24 -6.46
C ALA A 306 -5.13 -3.91 -5.48
N THR A 307 -4.86 -5.20 -5.69
CA THR A 307 -3.79 -5.91 -5.01
C THR A 307 -2.47 -5.68 -5.75
N PRO A 308 -1.35 -5.39 -5.06
CA PRO A 308 -0.08 -5.17 -5.73
C PRO A 308 0.42 -6.39 -6.49
N TRP A 309 1.05 -6.14 -7.65
CA TRP A 309 1.78 -7.15 -8.41
C TRP A 309 3.25 -6.72 -8.60
N PRO A 310 4.22 -7.65 -8.50
CA PRO A 310 4.02 -9.05 -8.13
C PRO A 310 3.68 -9.20 -6.62
N PRO A 311 2.81 -10.16 -6.25
CA PRO A 311 2.64 -10.52 -4.85
C PRO A 311 3.96 -11.03 -4.24
N ALA A 312 4.06 -11.03 -2.90
CA ALA A 312 5.18 -11.70 -2.23
C ALA A 312 5.24 -13.18 -2.65
N ARG A 313 6.44 -13.73 -2.89
CA ARG A 313 6.61 -15.09 -3.43
C ARG A 313 5.94 -16.19 -2.60
N ASN A 314 5.87 -16.01 -1.28
CA ASN A 314 5.21 -16.93 -0.35
C ASN A 314 3.72 -16.62 -0.14
N ALA A 315 3.22 -15.49 -0.63
CA ALA A 315 1.81 -15.15 -0.58
C ALA A 315 1.01 -16.01 -1.57
N PRO A 316 -0.30 -16.20 -1.34
CA PRO A 316 -1.18 -16.85 -2.30
C PRO A 316 -1.08 -16.19 -3.69
N CYS A 317 -1.10 -16.99 -4.74
CA CYS A 317 -1.09 -16.50 -6.10
C CYS A 317 -2.38 -15.71 -6.38
N TRP A 318 -2.23 -14.60 -7.11
CA TRP A 318 -3.33 -13.70 -7.47
C TRP A 318 -4.46 -14.37 -8.29
N CYS A 319 -4.19 -15.52 -8.92
CA CYS A 319 -5.17 -16.28 -9.72
C CYS A 319 -6.18 -17.07 -8.89
N GLY A 320 -6.07 -17.08 -7.56
CA GLY A 320 -6.98 -17.79 -6.67
C GLY A 320 -6.76 -19.31 -6.58
N SER A 321 -5.64 -19.83 -7.08
CA SER A 321 -5.32 -21.28 -7.04
C SER A 321 -5.00 -21.81 -5.63
N GLY A 322 -4.72 -20.92 -4.68
CA GLY A 322 -4.28 -21.27 -3.32
C GLY A 322 -2.81 -21.70 -3.23
N HIS A 323 -2.13 -21.91 -4.36
CA HIS A 323 -0.68 -22.10 -4.37
C HIS A 323 0.06 -20.80 -4.08
N ALA A 324 1.25 -20.89 -3.51
CA ALA A 324 2.12 -19.73 -3.36
C ALA A 324 2.47 -19.16 -4.74
N TYR A 325 2.59 -17.83 -4.85
CA TYR A 325 2.87 -17.15 -6.12
C TYR A 325 4.09 -17.75 -6.82
N ARG A 326 5.16 -18.03 -6.07
CA ARG A 326 6.40 -18.65 -6.56
C ARG A 326 6.25 -20.02 -7.22
N ASP A 327 5.20 -20.76 -6.87
CA ASP A 327 4.93 -22.12 -7.31
C ASP A 327 3.81 -22.14 -8.38
N CYS A 328 3.33 -20.96 -8.80
CA CYS A 328 2.25 -20.77 -9.76
C CYS A 328 2.66 -19.75 -10.85
N HIS A 329 2.07 -18.56 -10.90
CA HIS A 329 2.38 -17.55 -11.94
C HIS A 329 3.71 -16.82 -11.72
N GLY A 330 4.34 -17.00 -10.56
CA GLY A 330 5.71 -16.54 -10.28
C GLY A 330 6.79 -17.54 -10.70
N VAL A 331 6.43 -18.64 -11.38
CA VAL A 331 7.39 -19.52 -12.06
C VAL A 331 7.79 -18.83 -13.35
N ALA A 332 9.10 -18.61 -13.52
CA ALA A 332 9.67 -17.99 -14.71
C ALA A 332 9.45 -18.85 -15.96
#